data_AF-A0A351ZZ75-F1
#
_entry.id   AF-A0A351ZZ75-F1
#
_cell.length_a   1.000
_cell.length_b   1.000
_cell.length_c   1.000
_cell.angle_alpha   90.00
_cell.angle_beta   90.00
_cell.angle_gamma   90.00
#
_symmetry.space_group_name_H-M   'P 1'
#
loop_
_entity.id
_entity.type
_entity.pdbx_description
1 polymer ?
#
loop_
_entity_poly.entity_id
_entity_poly.type
_entity_poly.pdbx_seq_one_letter_code
_entity_poly.pdbx_strand_id
1 'polypeptide(L)'
;MNRRHLLLLAIGLCLAAFAAGAQPKIAYILPDIGAPGRGMAIEILAANDANGAFGVDGVYFNNPGDQVRVVCQRPADAAKLIFGPVNVSWNGRLVSTVAFISPDVVPNDHEWTRLRPEFRIPIQVLVNNVASTVDTFYIVRPWPLGDVSKLNEFIIGQGTLGMRSRRGAMIVDSLTLAPSQYQVSVADPDPGTPGNQGYLPFVLYSIGPIRGTKVADTIATEISVSASGVRGGPGGGGGGGSYVNFNLNGQSGTDGGDGFSGGGPGGSNFGRSKRKPGVGSGAELPANSANTAGSQSLNGLVGGESTISFENAGGGTGHPFGASGIGCIERTGCTPVGGFGGGSG
;
A
#
# COMPACT_ATOMS: atom_id res chain seq x y z
N MET A 1 49.78 18.56 17.02
CA MET A 1 48.51 18.10 17.65
C MET A 1 48.78 16.79 18.39
N ASN A 2 48.49 16.72 19.70
CA ASN A 2 48.83 15.55 20.52
C ASN A 2 47.95 14.33 20.12
N ARG A 3 48.48 13.10 20.11
CA ARG A 3 47.76 11.88 19.68
C ARG A 3 46.41 11.68 20.39
N ARG A 4 46.29 12.14 21.65
CA ARG A 4 45.03 12.15 22.41
C ARG A 4 43.95 13.04 21.78
N HIS A 5 44.33 14.18 21.20
CA HIS A 5 43.39 15.12 20.59
C HIS A 5 42.90 14.61 19.23
N LEU A 6 43.75 13.89 18.49
CA LEU A 6 43.37 13.23 17.24
C LEU A 6 42.36 12.09 17.49
N LEU A 7 42.53 11.31 18.57
CA LEU A 7 41.61 10.24 18.95
C LEU A 7 40.25 10.78 19.42
N LEU A 8 40.24 11.84 20.22
CA LEU A 8 39.01 12.51 20.65
C LEU A 8 38.26 13.15 19.47
N LEU A 9 38.98 13.74 18.52
CA LEU A 9 38.40 14.29 17.29
C LEU A 9 37.81 13.17 16.42
N ALA A 10 38.50 12.03 16.29
CA ALA A 10 38.01 10.87 15.54
C ALA A 10 36.77 10.23 16.19
N ILE A 11 36.75 10.09 17.52
CA ILE A 11 35.57 9.63 18.27
C ILE A 11 34.42 10.63 18.12
N GLY A 12 34.70 11.94 18.20
CA GLY A 12 33.70 12.99 17.98
C GLY A 12 33.13 12.99 16.55
N LEU A 13 33.97 12.77 15.54
CA LEU A 13 33.56 12.64 14.13
C LEU A 13 32.78 11.35 13.87
N CYS A 14 33.17 10.22 14.47
CA CYS A 14 32.41 8.97 14.39
C CYS A 14 31.04 9.12 15.08
N LEU A 15 30.97 9.70 16.28
CA LEU A 15 29.72 9.95 17.00
C LEU A 15 28.82 10.95 16.26
N ALA A 16 29.38 11.98 15.62
CA ALA A 16 28.63 12.90 14.77
C ALA A 16 28.13 12.25 13.47
N ALA A 17 28.89 11.31 12.89
CA ALA A 17 28.47 10.53 11.73
C ALA A 17 27.36 9.51 12.06
N PHE A 18 27.32 8.98 13.28
CA PHE A 18 26.20 8.16 13.77
C PHE A 18 24.94 8.99 14.12
N ALA A 19 25.10 10.28 14.41
CA ALA A 19 23.99 11.20 14.72
C ALA A 19 23.35 11.85 13.48
N ALA A 20 23.95 11.69 12.30
CA ALA A 20 23.27 11.97 11.04
C ALA A 20 22.24 10.86 10.75
N GLY A 21 21.20 10.79 11.60
CA GLY A 21 20.05 9.93 11.36
C GLY A 21 19.47 10.27 10.00
N ALA A 22 19.29 9.26 9.14
CA ALA A 22 18.60 9.43 7.89
C ALA A 22 17.24 10.10 8.15
N GLN A 23 16.90 11.10 7.35
CA GLN A 23 15.61 11.76 7.45
C GLN A 23 14.49 10.71 7.44
N PRO A 24 13.54 10.73 8.40
CA PRO A 24 12.39 9.83 8.35
C PRO A 24 11.71 9.91 6.98
N LYS A 25 11.28 8.79 6.41
CA LYS A 25 10.68 8.78 5.08
C LYS A 25 9.30 8.15 5.13
N ILE A 26 8.30 8.90 4.68
CA ILE A 26 6.96 8.38 4.42
C ILE A 26 6.98 7.68 3.07
N ALA A 27 6.57 6.42 3.04
CA ALA A 27 6.30 5.68 1.81
C ALA A 27 4.91 6.04 1.26
N TYR A 28 3.88 5.97 2.11
CA TYR A 28 2.52 6.42 1.78
C TYR A 28 1.65 6.53 3.04
N ILE A 29 0.47 7.12 2.88
CA ILE A 29 -0.60 7.23 3.88
C ILE A 29 -1.83 6.44 3.43
N LEU A 30 -2.53 5.78 4.35
CA LEU A 30 -3.78 5.08 4.07
C LEU A 30 -4.80 5.23 5.24
N PRO A 31 -6.05 5.66 4.99
CA PRO A 31 -6.47 6.39 3.79
C PRO A 31 -5.73 7.72 3.68
N ASP A 32 -5.42 8.13 2.46
CA ASP A 32 -4.83 9.43 2.12
C ASP A 32 -5.89 10.54 1.92
N ILE A 33 -7.16 10.24 2.21
CA ILE A 33 -8.28 11.18 2.05
C ILE A 33 -9.16 11.24 3.30
N GLY A 34 -9.82 12.39 3.51
CA GLY A 34 -10.79 12.60 4.59
C GLY A 34 -11.92 13.55 4.18
N ALA A 35 -13.00 13.56 4.96
CA ALA A 35 -14.15 14.44 4.75
C ALA A 35 -14.37 15.39 5.93
N PRO A 36 -14.89 16.61 5.70
CA PRO A 36 -15.17 17.58 6.75
C PRO A 36 -16.05 17.04 7.88
N GLY A 37 -15.73 17.42 9.12
CA GLY A 37 -16.49 17.06 10.33
C GLY A 37 -16.34 15.60 10.74
N ARG A 38 -15.29 14.91 10.28
CA ARG A 38 -15.03 13.49 10.58
C ARG A 38 -13.65 13.30 11.18
N GLY A 39 -13.53 12.25 12.00
CA GLY A 39 -12.26 11.66 12.41
C GLY A 39 -11.97 10.44 11.56
N MET A 40 -10.81 10.40 10.91
CA MET A 40 -10.38 9.30 10.06
C MET A 40 -9.20 8.60 10.74
N ALA A 41 -9.33 7.31 11.02
CA ALA A 41 -8.16 6.51 11.40
C ALA A 41 -7.24 6.41 10.17
N ILE A 42 -5.99 6.84 10.32
CA ILE A 42 -4.98 6.82 9.26
C ILE A 42 -3.74 6.08 9.71
N GLU A 43 -3.07 5.49 8.74
CA GLU A 43 -1.78 4.83 8.86
C GLU A 43 -0.77 5.53 7.96
N ILE A 44 0.39 5.88 8.52
CA ILE A 44 1.53 6.44 7.80
C ILE A 44 2.64 5.40 7.82
N LEU A 45 3.02 4.92 6.64
CA LEU A 45 3.96 3.81 6.50
C LEU A 45 5.34 4.32 6.09
N ALA A 46 6.37 3.74 6.66
CA ALA A 46 7.75 3.85 6.19
C ALA A 46 8.06 2.76 5.14
N ALA A 47 9.25 2.83 4.56
CA ALA A 47 9.78 1.73 3.75
C ALA A 47 9.84 0.43 4.58
N ASN A 48 9.68 -0.71 3.91
CA ASN A 48 9.61 -2.03 4.52
C ASN A 48 10.86 -2.35 5.37
N ASP A 49 12.03 -1.92 4.92
CA ASP A 49 13.33 -2.14 5.56
C ASP A 49 13.76 -1.03 6.54
N ALA A 50 12.98 0.05 6.66
CA ALA A 50 13.32 1.23 7.46
C ALA A 50 12.91 1.08 8.94
N ASN A 51 13.44 0.06 9.63
CA ASN A 51 13.23 -0.11 11.07
C ASN A 51 13.64 1.17 11.85
N GLY A 52 12.78 1.60 12.76
CA GLY A 52 12.98 2.81 13.57
C GLY A 52 12.69 4.13 12.84
N ALA A 53 12.15 4.10 11.60
CA ALA A 53 11.92 5.30 10.79
C ALA A 53 11.14 6.40 11.53
N PHE A 54 10.13 6.02 12.30
CA PHE A 54 9.29 6.94 13.08
C PHE A 54 9.59 6.93 14.57
N GLY A 55 10.72 6.38 14.99
CA GLY A 55 11.10 6.23 16.40
C GLY A 55 10.77 4.85 16.97
N VAL A 56 10.75 4.76 18.30
CA VAL A 56 10.49 3.51 19.03
C VAL A 56 8.98 3.26 19.10
N ASP A 57 8.59 1.99 19.08
CA ASP A 57 7.21 1.56 19.28
C ASP A 57 6.63 2.10 20.59
N GLY A 58 5.42 2.64 20.54
CA GLY A 58 4.77 3.25 21.68
C GLY A 58 3.76 4.33 21.32
N VAL A 59 3.09 4.85 22.35
CA VAL A 59 2.10 5.92 22.21
C VAL A 59 2.72 7.27 22.55
N TYR A 60 2.48 8.25 21.69
CA TYR A 60 2.88 9.65 21.84
C TYR A 60 1.61 10.51 21.76
N PHE A 61 1.50 11.55 22.59
CA PHE A 61 0.27 12.34 22.68
C PHE A 61 0.10 13.37 21.55
N ASN A 62 1.12 13.51 20.70
CA ASN A 62 1.19 14.47 19.60
C ASN A 62 1.18 15.95 20.04
N ASN A 63 1.60 16.22 21.27
CA ASN A 63 1.72 17.58 21.80
C ASN A 63 3.02 18.24 21.34
N PRO A 64 3.09 19.58 21.24
CA PRO A 64 4.35 20.28 20.99
C PRO A 64 5.45 19.83 21.97
N GLY A 65 6.58 19.37 21.44
CA GLY A 65 7.71 18.86 22.24
C GLY A 65 7.77 17.33 22.36
N ASP A 66 6.69 16.62 22.02
CA ASP A 66 6.70 15.16 21.96
C ASP A 66 7.72 14.66 20.91
N GLN A 67 8.33 13.51 21.21
CA GLN A 67 9.36 12.91 20.36
C GLN A 67 8.85 12.56 18.97
N VAL A 68 7.64 12.00 18.87
CA VAL A 68 7.01 11.64 17.61
C VAL A 68 5.72 12.43 17.46
N ARG A 69 5.60 13.17 16.36
CA ARG A 69 4.43 14.02 16.07
C ARG A 69 4.02 13.93 14.62
N VAL A 70 2.72 13.93 14.35
CA VAL A 70 2.19 14.10 13.00
C VAL A 70 1.67 15.52 12.88
N VAL A 71 2.18 16.26 11.90
CA VAL A 71 1.89 17.69 11.74
C VAL A 71 1.62 18.05 10.29
N CYS A 72 0.79 19.07 10.08
CA CYS A 72 0.71 19.76 8.81
C CYS A 72 2.03 20.50 8.55
N GLN A 73 2.62 20.32 7.37
CA GLN A 73 3.83 21.05 6.98
C GLN A 73 3.57 22.55 6.92
N ARG A 74 2.40 22.95 6.41
CA ARG A 74 1.95 24.35 6.38
C ARG A 74 1.17 24.66 7.66
N PRO A 75 1.61 25.63 8.49
CA PRO A 75 0.91 25.96 9.73
C PRO A 75 -0.56 26.37 9.52
N ALA A 76 -0.87 27.03 8.41
CA ALA A 76 -2.24 27.45 8.07
C ALA A 76 -3.22 26.28 7.89
N ASP A 77 -2.74 25.07 7.58
CA ASP A 77 -3.60 23.90 7.44
C ASP A 77 -4.01 23.28 8.78
N ALA A 78 -3.36 23.66 9.89
CA ALA A 78 -3.75 23.19 11.23
C ALA A 78 -5.16 23.67 11.64
N ALA A 79 -5.70 24.69 10.97
CA ALA A 79 -7.10 25.10 11.14
C ALA A 79 -8.09 24.15 10.43
N LYS A 80 -7.63 23.34 9.47
CA LYS A 80 -8.44 22.41 8.67
C LYS A 80 -8.29 20.97 9.13
N LEU A 81 -7.08 20.60 9.55
CA LEU A 81 -6.68 19.24 9.85
C LEU A 81 -5.76 19.22 11.08
N ILE A 82 -6.15 18.43 12.07
CA ILE A 82 -5.32 18.14 13.25
C ILE A 82 -5.24 16.63 13.45
N PHE A 83 -4.23 16.17 14.20
CA PHE A 83 -4.01 14.75 14.46
C PHE A 83 -4.09 14.46 15.95
N GLY A 84 -4.73 13.36 16.30
CA GLY A 84 -4.80 12.86 17.68
C GLY A 84 -3.47 12.24 18.15
N PRO A 85 -3.52 11.47 19.25
CA PRO A 85 -2.38 10.66 19.69
C PRO A 85 -1.86 9.75 18.56
N VAL A 86 -0.56 9.49 18.61
CA VAL A 86 0.20 8.72 17.63
C VAL A 86 0.64 7.40 18.27
N ASN A 87 0.32 6.28 17.63
CA ASN A 87 0.86 4.99 18.00
C ASN A 87 1.90 4.56 16.96
N VAL A 88 3.16 4.46 17.38
CA VAL A 88 4.24 3.90 16.58
C VAL A 88 4.29 2.39 16.80
N SER A 89 4.38 1.61 15.72
CA SER A 89 4.41 0.16 15.77
C SER A 89 5.24 -0.44 14.62
N TRP A 90 5.32 -1.77 14.60
CA TRP A 90 6.08 -2.54 13.59
C TRP A 90 7.56 -2.22 13.59
N ASN A 91 8.17 -2.09 14.77
CA ASN A 91 9.57 -1.67 14.93
C ASN A 91 9.81 -0.30 14.30
N GLY A 92 8.93 0.67 14.57
CA GLY A 92 9.09 2.06 14.15
C GLY A 92 8.69 2.35 12.70
N ARG A 93 8.04 1.43 11.99
CA ARG A 93 7.72 1.57 10.56
C ARG A 93 6.29 2.01 10.28
N LEU A 94 5.40 1.94 11.27
CA LEU A 94 4.00 2.32 11.15
C LEU A 94 3.63 3.36 12.20
N VAL A 95 3.02 4.45 11.76
CA VAL A 95 2.32 5.41 12.63
C VAL A 95 0.82 5.27 12.40
N SER A 96 0.07 4.96 13.45
CA SER A 96 -1.39 4.98 13.44
C SER A 96 -1.90 6.18 14.25
N THR A 97 -2.81 6.96 13.71
CA THR A 97 -3.42 8.11 14.40
C THR A 97 -4.83 8.39 13.86
N VAL A 98 -5.51 9.39 14.42
CA VAL A 98 -6.78 9.91 13.90
C VAL A 98 -6.56 11.30 13.33
N ALA A 99 -6.83 11.46 12.05
CA ALA A 99 -6.95 12.75 11.38
C ALA A 99 -8.34 13.34 11.65
N PHE A 100 -8.42 14.46 12.37
CA PHE A 100 -9.66 15.20 12.59
C PHE A 100 -9.75 16.35 11.60
N ILE A 101 -10.76 16.31 10.74
CA ILE A 101 -11.01 17.33 9.73
C ILE A 101 -12.08 18.29 10.26
N SER A 102 -11.76 19.59 10.27
CA SER A 102 -12.70 20.63 10.72
C SER A 102 -14.01 20.59 9.91
N PRO A 103 -15.18 20.75 10.57
CA PRO A 103 -16.47 20.81 9.88
C PRO A 103 -16.64 22.05 9.01
N ASP A 104 -15.86 23.11 9.24
CA ASP A 104 -15.95 24.37 8.50
C ASP A 104 -15.25 24.32 7.14
N VAL A 105 -14.53 23.23 6.85
CA VAL A 105 -13.85 23.03 5.57
C VAL A 105 -14.86 22.64 4.50
N VAL A 106 -14.88 23.36 3.39
CA VAL A 106 -15.79 23.08 2.25
C VAL A 106 -14.96 22.75 1.00
N PRO A 107 -14.57 21.47 0.79
CA PRO A 107 -13.77 21.07 -0.36
C PRO A 107 -14.54 21.24 -1.67
N ASN A 108 -13.82 21.59 -2.74
CA ASN A 108 -14.46 21.90 -4.03
C ASN A 108 -14.92 20.65 -4.80
N ASP A 109 -14.35 19.48 -4.53
CA ASP A 109 -14.54 18.29 -5.35
C ASP A 109 -14.52 17.00 -4.51
N HIS A 110 -15.07 15.92 -5.06
CA HIS A 110 -14.94 14.56 -4.54
C HIS A 110 -13.75 13.82 -5.18
N GLU A 111 -13.35 14.25 -6.39
CA GLU A 111 -12.16 13.73 -7.06
C GLU A 111 -10.89 14.41 -6.51
N TRP A 112 -9.99 13.62 -5.92
CA TRP A 112 -8.74 14.13 -5.34
C TRP A 112 -7.84 14.85 -6.37
N THR A 113 -7.91 14.44 -7.64
CA THR A 113 -7.15 15.02 -8.77
C THR A 113 -7.61 16.44 -9.11
N ARG A 114 -8.87 16.78 -8.82
CA ARG A 114 -9.51 18.08 -9.14
C ARG A 114 -9.60 19.02 -7.94
N LEU A 115 -9.08 18.61 -6.79
CA LEU A 115 -9.01 19.46 -5.62
C LEU A 115 -8.12 20.67 -5.86
N ARG A 116 -8.57 21.83 -5.39
CA ARG A 116 -7.74 23.02 -5.32
C ARG A 116 -6.62 22.86 -4.29
N PRO A 117 -5.48 23.58 -4.43
CA PRO A 117 -4.30 23.40 -3.58
C PRO A 117 -4.55 23.55 -2.07
N GLU A 118 -5.56 24.32 -1.66
CA GLU A 118 -5.92 24.51 -0.26
C GLU A 118 -6.54 23.28 0.41
N PHE A 119 -7.02 22.30 -0.35
CA PHE A 119 -7.56 21.02 0.14
C PHE A 119 -6.56 19.85 -0.01
N ARG A 120 -5.36 20.15 -0.51
CA ARG A 120 -4.23 19.21 -0.58
C ARG A 120 -3.31 19.57 0.58
N ILE A 121 -3.39 18.82 1.67
CA ILE A 121 -2.71 19.15 2.93
C ILE A 121 -1.38 18.40 2.99
N PRO A 122 -0.22 19.08 2.83
CA PRO A 122 1.07 18.44 3.04
C PRO A 122 1.25 18.12 4.52
N ILE A 123 1.55 16.88 4.84
CA ILE A 123 1.77 16.38 6.19
C ILE A 123 3.14 15.73 6.31
N GLN A 124 3.66 15.69 7.52
CA GLN A 124 4.95 15.08 7.83
C GLN A 124 4.92 14.51 9.25
N VAL A 125 5.81 13.54 9.49
CA VAL A 125 6.11 13.02 10.82
C VAL A 125 7.37 13.71 11.33
N LEU A 126 7.33 14.28 12.53
CA LEU A 126 8.50 14.79 13.23
C LEU A 126 9.00 13.70 14.18
N VAL A 127 10.27 13.35 14.10
CA VAL A 127 10.95 12.41 15.02
C VAL A 127 12.11 13.15 15.67
N ASN A 128 12.05 13.39 16.97
CA ASN A 128 13.01 14.23 17.69
C ASN A 128 13.23 15.59 16.99
N ASN A 129 12.13 16.20 16.52
CA ASN A 129 12.09 17.43 15.70
C ASN A 129 12.76 17.36 14.32
N VAL A 130 13.22 16.19 13.86
CA VAL A 130 13.62 15.97 12.48
C VAL A 130 12.38 15.64 11.65
N ALA A 131 12.11 16.45 10.62
CA ALA A 131 10.95 16.28 9.77
C ALA A 131 11.15 15.16 8.75
N SER A 132 10.12 14.33 8.55
CA SER A 132 10.12 13.33 7.49
C SER A 132 10.05 13.96 6.10
N THR A 133 10.14 13.14 5.05
CA THR A 133 9.59 13.53 3.74
C THR A 133 8.11 13.87 3.89
N VAL A 134 7.63 14.76 3.03
CA VAL A 134 6.22 15.17 3.01
C VAL A 134 5.41 14.20 2.16
N ASP A 135 4.21 13.88 2.64
CA ASP A 135 3.17 13.30 1.80
C ASP A 135 1.89 14.13 1.92
N THR A 136 0.90 13.88 1.06
CA THR A 136 -0.31 14.71 0.96
C THR A 136 -1.54 13.96 1.48
N PHE A 137 -2.26 14.59 2.40
CA PHE A 137 -3.61 14.21 2.81
C PHE A 137 -4.63 15.10 2.09
N TYR A 138 -5.62 14.50 1.42
CA TYR A 138 -6.62 15.26 0.66
C TYR A 138 -7.93 15.38 1.43
N ILE A 139 -8.46 16.59 1.53
CA ILE A 139 -9.82 16.80 2.07
C ILE A 139 -10.79 16.86 0.89
N VAL A 140 -11.70 15.90 0.80
CA VAL A 140 -12.65 15.73 -0.32
C VAL A 140 -14.09 15.88 0.15
N ARG A 141 -14.99 16.19 -0.80
CA ARG A 141 -16.41 15.91 -0.61
C ARG A 141 -16.65 14.40 -0.73
N PRO A 142 -17.60 13.82 0.02
CA PRO A 142 -18.07 12.47 -0.25
C PRO A 142 -18.64 12.37 -1.68
N TRP A 143 -18.40 11.26 -2.36
CA TRP A 143 -19.07 10.93 -3.62
C TRP A 143 -20.58 10.84 -3.39
N PRO A 144 -21.41 11.53 -4.19
CA PRO A 144 -22.86 11.52 -4.03
C PRO A 144 -23.48 10.30 -4.73
N LEU A 145 -23.20 9.09 -4.22
CA LEU A 145 -23.65 7.85 -4.87
C LEU A 145 -25.10 7.53 -4.53
N GLY A 146 -25.52 7.67 -3.27
CA GLY A 146 -26.90 7.39 -2.87
C GLY A 146 -27.36 5.97 -3.22
N ASP A 147 -28.44 5.87 -4.02
CA ASP A 147 -28.96 4.61 -4.52
C ASP A 147 -28.48 4.34 -5.95
N VAL A 148 -27.58 3.36 -6.07
CA VAL A 148 -27.00 2.91 -7.33
C VAL A 148 -27.50 1.52 -7.73
N SER A 149 -28.53 0.98 -7.04
CA SER A 149 -29.06 -0.37 -7.28
C SER A 149 -29.68 -0.57 -8.67
N LYS A 150 -29.97 0.53 -9.38
CA LYS A 150 -30.52 0.52 -10.75
C LYS A 150 -29.47 0.72 -11.84
N LEU A 151 -28.20 0.93 -11.47
CA LEU A 151 -27.12 1.09 -12.44
C LEU A 151 -26.69 -0.28 -12.99
N ASN A 152 -26.29 -0.29 -14.26
CA ASN A 152 -25.68 -1.45 -14.92
C ASN A 152 -24.15 -1.42 -14.82
N GLU A 153 -23.63 -1.00 -13.67
CA GLU A 153 -22.20 -0.97 -13.35
C GLU A 153 -21.95 -1.71 -12.03
N PHE A 154 -20.88 -2.50 -11.98
CA PHE A 154 -20.58 -3.37 -10.85
C PHE A 154 -19.11 -3.28 -10.40
N ILE A 155 -18.39 -2.22 -10.79
CA ILE A 155 -17.00 -1.99 -10.39
C ILE A 155 -16.93 -0.71 -9.54
N ILE A 156 -16.79 -0.87 -8.22
CA ILE A 156 -16.67 0.24 -7.27
C ILE A 156 -15.31 0.91 -7.42
N GLY A 157 -15.30 2.24 -7.44
CA GLY A 157 -14.08 3.04 -7.58
C GLY A 157 -13.65 3.24 -9.03
N GLN A 158 -14.55 3.00 -9.99
CA GLN A 158 -14.39 3.34 -11.39
C GLN A 158 -15.73 3.80 -11.99
N GLY A 159 -15.68 4.65 -13.03
CA GLY A 159 -16.87 5.03 -13.80
C GLY A 159 -17.87 5.83 -12.98
N THR A 160 -19.15 5.47 -13.06
CA THR A 160 -20.22 6.17 -12.32
C THR A 160 -20.27 5.74 -10.85
N LEU A 161 -19.62 4.64 -10.49
CA LEU A 161 -19.44 4.18 -9.11
C LEU A 161 -18.20 4.81 -8.44
N GLY A 162 -17.89 6.04 -8.84
CA GLY A 162 -16.86 6.90 -8.26
C GLY A 162 -15.43 6.54 -8.65
N MET A 163 -14.49 7.07 -7.86
CA MET A 163 -13.06 6.91 -8.09
C MET A 163 -12.35 6.69 -6.75
N ARG A 164 -11.34 5.81 -6.75
CA ARG A 164 -10.43 5.65 -5.61
C ARG A 164 -9.42 6.80 -5.55
N SER A 165 -9.00 7.13 -4.33
CA SER A 165 -7.90 8.06 -4.10
C SER A 165 -6.58 7.50 -4.60
N ARG A 166 -5.56 8.37 -4.62
CA ARG A 166 -4.19 8.04 -5.01
C ARG A 166 -3.63 6.80 -4.28
N ARG A 167 -4.07 6.54 -3.05
CA ARG A 167 -3.69 5.35 -2.26
C ARG A 167 -4.82 4.34 -2.02
N GLY A 168 -5.90 4.46 -2.78
CA GLY A 168 -6.89 3.40 -2.90
C GLY A 168 -8.12 3.51 -2.00
N ALA A 169 -8.32 4.63 -1.31
CA ALA A 169 -9.47 4.89 -0.44
C ALA A 169 -10.62 5.59 -1.19
N MET A 170 -11.84 5.50 -0.66
CA MET A 170 -13.01 6.14 -1.23
C MET A 170 -13.94 6.61 -0.12
N ILE A 171 -14.51 7.81 -0.27
CA ILE A 171 -15.50 8.37 0.65
C ILE A 171 -16.81 8.58 -0.09
N VAL A 172 -17.90 8.04 0.41
CA VAL A 172 -19.25 8.15 -0.18
C VAL A 172 -20.23 8.80 0.79
N ASP A 173 -21.26 9.46 0.27
CA ASP A 173 -22.34 10.02 1.07
C ASP A 173 -23.19 8.91 1.70
N SER A 174 -23.57 7.90 0.92
CA SER A 174 -24.26 6.68 1.28
C SER A 174 -24.19 5.71 0.09
N LEU A 175 -24.58 4.45 0.29
CA LEU A 175 -24.52 3.48 -0.78
C LEU A 175 -25.68 2.48 -0.65
N THR A 176 -26.57 2.41 -1.64
CA THR A 176 -27.58 1.35 -1.78
C THR A 176 -27.29 0.55 -3.06
N LEU A 177 -27.08 -0.75 -2.89
CA LEU A 177 -26.59 -1.66 -3.94
C LEU A 177 -27.66 -2.68 -4.32
N ALA A 178 -27.59 -3.15 -5.58
CA ALA A 178 -28.36 -4.28 -6.07
C ALA A 178 -27.90 -5.58 -5.40
N PRO A 179 -28.72 -6.65 -5.40
CA PRO A 179 -28.33 -7.96 -4.89
C PRO A 179 -27.41 -8.69 -5.91
N SER A 180 -26.23 -8.11 -6.14
CA SER A 180 -25.21 -8.56 -7.10
C SER A 180 -23.82 -8.52 -6.46
N GLN A 181 -22.86 -9.18 -7.11
CA GLN A 181 -21.45 -9.03 -6.78
C GLN A 181 -20.90 -7.76 -7.42
N TYR A 182 -20.39 -6.85 -6.60
CA TYR A 182 -19.62 -5.67 -6.99
C TYR A 182 -18.15 -5.96 -6.78
N GLN A 183 -17.32 -5.78 -7.80
CA GLN A 183 -15.88 -5.85 -7.67
C GLN A 183 -15.31 -4.48 -7.29
N VAL A 184 -14.23 -4.46 -6.54
CA VAL A 184 -13.47 -3.22 -6.33
C VAL A 184 -12.45 -3.07 -7.45
N SER A 185 -12.37 -1.89 -8.06
CA SER A 185 -11.45 -1.63 -9.16
C SER A 185 -9.99 -1.83 -8.75
N VAL A 186 -9.24 -2.52 -9.61
CA VAL A 186 -7.77 -2.63 -9.57
C VAL A 186 -7.09 -1.76 -10.62
N ALA A 187 -7.85 -0.87 -11.28
CA ALA A 187 -7.28 0.16 -12.14
C ALA A 187 -6.40 1.07 -11.29
N ASP A 188 -5.29 1.52 -11.87
CA ASP A 188 -4.33 2.35 -11.14
C ASP A 188 -4.91 3.76 -10.91
N PRO A 189 -5.18 4.17 -9.65
CA PRO A 189 -5.68 5.51 -9.38
C PRO A 189 -4.58 6.57 -9.50
N ASP A 190 -3.29 6.19 -9.57
CA ASP A 190 -2.17 7.12 -9.65
C ASP A 190 -1.09 6.68 -10.66
N PRO A 191 -1.40 6.68 -11.99
CA PRO A 191 -0.48 6.19 -13.02
C PRO A 191 0.87 6.94 -13.13
N GLY A 192 1.03 8.05 -12.41
CA GLY A 192 2.30 8.79 -12.33
C GLY A 192 3.29 8.19 -11.33
N THR A 193 2.85 7.31 -10.42
CA THR A 193 3.70 6.60 -9.46
C THR A 193 4.03 5.20 -10.02
N PRO A 194 5.30 4.75 -10.00
CA PRO A 194 5.66 3.43 -10.51
C PRO A 194 4.87 2.28 -9.88
N GLY A 195 4.53 1.27 -10.68
CA GLY A 195 3.71 0.13 -10.27
C GLY A 195 2.22 0.33 -10.57
N ASN A 196 1.35 -0.34 -9.81
CA ASN A 196 -0.10 -0.14 -9.89
C ASN A 196 -0.69 -0.02 -8.47
N GLN A 197 -1.10 1.18 -8.08
CA GLN A 197 -1.61 1.42 -6.72
C GLN A 197 -3.07 0.95 -6.51
N GLY A 198 -3.72 0.45 -7.56
CA GLY A 198 -4.98 -0.29 -7.47
C GLY A 198 -4.88 -1.54 -6.58
N TYR A 199 -3.68 -2.07 -6.36
CA TYR A 199 -3.45 -3.19 -5.45
C TYR A 199 -3.16 -2.81 -4.00
N LEU A 200 -3.11 -1.52 -3.65
CA LEU A 200 -3.16 -1.11 -2.25
C LEU A 200 -4.50 -1.49 -1.62
N PRO A 201 -4.56 -1.68 -0.28
CA PRO A 201 -5.81 -2.04 0.38
C PRO A 201 -6.93 -1.03 0.08
N PHE A 202 -8.14 -1.56 -0.09
CA PHE A 202 -9.31 -0.73 -0.32
C PHE A 202 -9.93 -0.28 1.00
N VAL A 203 -10.09 1.02 1.17
CA VAL A 203 -10.78 1.62 2.32
C VAL A 203 -12.03 2.34 1.82
N LEU A 204 -13.21 1.81 2.12
CA LEU A 204 -14.48 2.49 1.88
C LEU A 204 -14.98 3.12 3.16
N TYR A 205 -15.11 4.45 3.15
CA TYR A 205 -15.75 5.19 4.23
C TYR A 205 -17.08 5.77 3.74
N SER A 206 -18.16 5.49 4.48
CA SER A 206 -19.49 6.01 4.15
C SER A 206 -19.96 6.95 5.25
N ILE A 207 -20.43 8.14 4.86
CA ILE A 207 -20.98 9.14 5.78
C ILE A 207 -22.35 8.67 6.30
N GLY A 208 -23.15 8.11 5.42
CA GLY A 208 -24.45 7.52 5.67
C GLY A 208 -24.41 5.99 5.58
N PRO A 209 -25.57 5.33 5.51
CA PRO A 209 -25.64 3.88 5.52
C PRO A 209 -25.13 3.26 4.21
N ILE A 210 -24.50 2.09 4.33
CA ILE A 210 -24.30 1.14 3.23
C ILE A 210 -25.40 0.08 3.35
N ARG A 211 -26.18 -0.12 2.29
CA ARG A 211 -27.31 -1.04 2.21
C ARG A 211 -27.11 -1.99 1.05
N GLY A 212 -27.08 -3.28 1.37
CA GLY A 212 -27.23 -4.36 0.40
C GLY A 212 -28.60 -5.02 0.53
N THR A 213 -28.98 -5.78 -0.49
CA THR A 213 -30.20 -6.60 -0.48
C THR A 213 -29.81 -8.07 -0.57
N LYS A 214 -30.53 -8.92 0.16
CA LYS A 214 -30.51 -10.38 -0.02
C LYS A 214 -31.89 -10.80 -0.51
N VAL A 215 -31.96 -11.42 -1.68
CA VAL A 215 -33.20 -11.93 -2.29
C VAL A 215 -33.35 -13.43 -2.05
N ALA A 216 -32.24 -14.17 -2.06
CA ALA A 216 -32.17 -15.60 -1.74
C ALA A 216 -30.78 -15.92 -1.16
N ASP A 217 -30.56 -17.15 -0.69
CA ASP A 217 -29.24 -17.57 -0.17
C ASP A 217 -28.11 -17.47 -1.21
N THR A 218 -28.45 -17.52 -2.50
CA THR A 218 -27.51 -17.41 -3.64
C THR A 218 -27.51 -16.04 -4.30
N ILE A 219 -28.38 -15.11 -3.87
CA ILE A 219 -28.57 -13.79 -4.51
C ILE A 219 -28.52 -12.74 -3.41
N ALA A 220 -27.33 -12.21 -3.15
CA ALA A 220 -27.06 -11.19 -2.16
C ALA A 220 -26.08 -10.16 -2.70
N THR A 221 -26.13 -8.95 -2.15
CA THR A 221 -25.09 -7.94 -2.38
C THR A 221 -23.77 -8.41 -1.78
N GLU A 222 -22.71 -8.42 -2.60
CA GLU A 222 -21.34 -8.64 -2.16
C GLU A 222 -20.46 -7.50 -2.68
N ILE A 223 -19.60 -6.93 -1.83
CA ILE A 223 -18.47 -6.10 -2.27
C ILE A 223 -17.23 -6.99 -2.20
N SER A 224 -16.75 -7.41 -3.36
CA SER A 224 -15.66 -8.37 -3.50
C SER A 224 -14.33 -7.66 -3.74
N VAL A 225 -13.35 -7.99 -2.90
CA VAL A 225 -11.93 -7.67 -3.07
C VAL A 225 -11.13 -8.92 -3.50
N SER A 226 -11.82 -9.89 -4.11
CA SER A 226 -11.26 -11.19 -4.47
C SER A 226 -10.20 -11.08 -5.56
N ALA A 227 -9.28 -12.05 -5.56
CA ALA A 227 -8.33 -12.27 -6.64
C ALA A 227 -9.01 -12.86 -7.90
N SER A 228 -8.36 -12.70 -9.06
CA SER A 228 -8.74 -13.35 -10.31
C SER A 228 -7.56 -14.10 -10.90
N GLY A 229 -7.63 -15.43 -10.90
CA GLY A 229 -6.51 -16.29 -11.23
C GLY A 229 -5.33 -16.03 -10.29
N VAL A 230 -4.16 -15.69 -10.84
CA VAL A 230 -2.97 -15.32 -10.05
C VAL A 230 -2.95 -13.84 -9.66
N ARG A 231 -3.86 -13.00 -10.14
CA ARG A 231 -3.85 -11.56 -9.85
C ARG A 231 -4.59 -11.30 -8.54
N GLY A 232 -3.90 -10.74 -7.55
CA GLY A 232 -4.48 -10.34 -6.28
C GLY A 232 -5.58 -9.29 -6.46
N GLY A 233 -6.53 -9.24 -5.53
CA GLY A 233 -7.44 -8.10 -5.40
C GLY A 233 -6.78 -6.95 -4.61
N PRO A 234 -7.52 -5.86 -4.33
CA PRO A 234 -7.01 -4.77 -3.49
C PRO A 234 -6.49 -5.26 -2.13
N GLY A 235 -5.21 -4.99 -1.83
CA GLY A 235 -4.54 -5.45 -0.62
C GLY A 235 -4.07 -6.91 -0.65
N GLY A 236 -4.33 -7.67 -1.73
CA GLY A 236 -3.86 -9.04 -1.90
C GLY A 236 -2.51 -9.12 -2.62
N GLY A 237 -1.68 -10.10 -2.27
CA GLY A 237 -0.45 -10.41 -3.00
C GLY A 237 -0.71 -11.15 -4.31
N GLY A 238 0.20 -11.01 -5.26
CA GLY A 238 0.12 -11.73 -6.54
C GLY A 238 0.59 -13.18 -6.44
N GLY A 239 -0.08 -14.11 -7.13
CA GLY A 239 0.31 -15.51 -7.20
C GLY A 239 1.60 -15.75 -7.99
N GLY A 240 2.37 -16.77 -7.64
CA GLY A 240 3.60 -17.12 -8.35
C GLY A 240 3.34 -17.66 -9.75
N GLY A 241 4.27 -17.40 -10.68
CA GLY A 241 4.24 -17.99 -12.02
C GLY A 241 4.73 -19.44 -12.03
N SER A 242 4.18 -20.26 -12.93
CA SER A 242 4.58 -21.66 -13.07
C SER A 242 5.81 -21.81 -13.97
N TYR A 243 6.58 -22.87 -13.74
CA TYR A 243 7.69 -23.28 -14.59
C TYR A 243 7.30 -24.49 -15.45
N VAL A 244 7.91 -24.60 -16.62
CA VAL A 244 7.91 -25.82 -17.43
C VAL A 244 9.32 -26.38 -17.49
N ASN A 245 9.44 -27.70 -17.60
CA ASN A 245 10.74 -28.33 -17.77
C ASN A 245 11.36 -27.96 -19.12
N PHE A 246 10.67 -28.33 -20.21
CA PHE A 246 11.13 -28.11 -21.58
C PHE A 246 10.16 -27.21 -22.32
N ASN A 247 10.69 -26.31 -23.15
CA ASN A 247 9.89 -25.55 -24.11
C ASN A 247 9.60 -26.42 -25.34
N LEU A 248 8.86 -27.52 -25.14
CA LEU A 248 8.38 -28.35 -26.25
C LEU A 248 7.12 -27.69 -26.82
N ASN A 249 7.04 -27.57 -28.14
CA ASN A 249 5.88 -27.04 -28.87
C ASN A 249 5.44 -25.63 -28.44
N GLY A 250 6.38 -24.77 -28.05
CA GLY A 250 6.09 -23.37 -27.69
C GLY A 250 5.47 -23.19 -26.31
N GLN A 251 5.40 -24.24 -25.48
CA GLN A 251 5.01 -24.10 -24.07
C GLN A 251 6.06 -23.26 -23.34
N SER A 252 5.60 -22.30 -22.53
CA SER A 252 6.41 -21.59 -21.57
C SER A 252 5.70 -21.59 -20.22
N GLY A 253 6.46 -21.40 -19.14
CA GLY A 253 5.88 -21.01 -17.86
C GLY A 253 5.01 -19.75 -17.98
N THR A 254 4.35 -19.38 -16.88
CA THR A 254 3.48 -18.20 -16.85
C THR A 254 4.18 -16.98 -16.27
N ASP A 255 3.64 -15.81 -16.56
CA ASP A 255 3.99 -14.60 -15.82
C ASP A 255 3.56 -14.76 -14.34
N GLY A 256 4.23 -14.02 -13.45
CA GLY A 256 3.76 -13.86 -12.08
C GLY A 256 2.49 -13.01 -12.04
N GLY A 257 1.65 -13.22 -11.04
CA GLY A 257 0.43 -12.45 -10.84
C GLY A 257 0.68 -11.10 -10.19
N ASP A 258 -0.12 -10.10 -10.54
CA ASP A 258 -0.03 -8.75 -9.97
C ASP A 258 -0.64 -8.71 -8.56
N GLY A 259 -0.23 -7.74 -7.73
CA GLY A 259 -0.78 -7.57 -6.38
C GLY A 259 -0.11 -6.44 -5.61
N PHE A 260 -0.39 -6.36 -4.29
CA PHE A 260 0.26 -5.40 -3.39
C PHE A 260 1.77 -5.47 -3.55
N SER A 261 2.30 -6.69 -3.46
CA SER A 261 3.57 -7.09 -4.05
C SER A 261 3.30 -8.15 -5.13
N GLY A 262 4.08 -8.12 -6.21
CA GLY A 262 3.90 -9.01 -7.35
C GLY A 262 4.38 -10.44 -7.04
N GLY A 263 3.79 -11.42 -7.72
CA GLY A 263 4.29 -12.80 -7.71
C GLY A 263 5.58 -12.96 -8.50
N GLY A 264 6.39 -13.95 -8.10
CA GLY A 264 7.63 -14.27 -8.80
C GLY A 264 7.36 -14.75 -10.24
N PRO A 265 8.28 -14.47 -11.19
CA PRO A 265 8.11 -14.91 -12.56
C PRO A 265 8.22 -16.42 -12.67
N GLY A 266 7.38 -17.05 -13.49
CA GLY A 266 7.58 -18.42 -13.96
C GLY A 266 8.64 -18.50 -15.06
N GLY A 267 8.76 -19.66 -15.70
CA GLY A 267 9.82 -19.82 -16.70
C GLY A 267 9.97 -21.21 -17.32
N SER A 268 11.19 -21.47 -17.81
CA SER A 268 11.61 -22.75 -18.36
C SER A 268 12.92 -23.19 -17.72
N ASN A 269 12.94 -24.38 -17.13
CA ASN A 269 14.10 -24.90 -16.40
C ASN A 269 15.27 -25.15 -17.35
N PHE A 270 15.03 -25.95 -18.40
CA PHE A 270 16.07 -26.30 -19.37
C PHE A 270 16.29 -25.21 -20.42
N GLY A 271 15.30 -24.35 -20.65
CA GLY A 271 15.45 -23.15 -21.48
C GLY A 271 16.16 -21.99 -20.79
N ARG A 272 16.37 -22.06 -19.47
CA ARG A 272 16.96 -21.00 -18.62
C ARG A 272 16.35 -19.63 -18.88
N SER A 273 15.03 -19.60 -19.05
CA SER A 273 14.29 -18.38 -19.36
C SER A 273 13.27 -18.09 -18.27
N LYS A 274 13.01 -16.80 -18.03
CA LYS A 274 11.96 -16.35 -17.12
C LYS A 274 10.98 -15.45 -17.84
N ARG A 275 9.75 -15.54 -17.36
CA ARG A 275 8.61 -14.74 -17.78
C ARG A 275 8.59 -13.39 -17.07
N LYS A 276 7.56 -12.59 -17.31
CA LYS A 276 7.41 -11.32 -16.62
C LYS A 276 7.02 -11.58 -15.15
N PRO A 277 7.64 -10.90 -14.17
CA PRO A 277 7.14 -10.89 -12.80
C PRO A 277 5.78 -10.19 -12.74
N GLY A 278 5.02 -10.46 -11.69
CA GLY A 278 3.82 -9.70 -11.38
C GLY A 278 4.15 -8.24 -11.09
N VAL A 279 3.24 -7.33 -11.48
CA VAL A 279 3.29 -5.91 -11.12
C VAL A 279 2.97 -5.77 -9.64
N GLY A 280 3.76 -4.96 -8.94
CA GLY A 280 3.53 -4.60 -7.54
C GLY A 280 2.98 -3.19 -7.43
N SER A 281 2.52 -2.80 -6.25
CA SER A 281 2.01 -1.45 -6.03
C SER A 281 3.06 -0.33 -6.14
N GLY A 282 4.36 -0.66 -6.14
CA GLY A 282 5.45 0.32 -6.21
C GLY A 282 6.41 0.15 -7.38
N ALA A 283 6.27 -0.93 -8.16
CA ALA A 283 7.16 -1.20 -9.29
C ALA A 283 6.51 -2.09 -10.33
N GLU A 284 6.96 -1.90 -11.57
CA GLU A 284 6.75 -2.81 -12.68
C GLU A 284 8.12 -3.17 -13.27
N LEU A 285 8.52 -4.43 -13.12
CA LEU A 285 9.74 -4.93 -13.74
C LEU A 285 9.42 -5.51 -15.14
N PRO A 286 10.26 -5.25 -16.15
CA PRO A 286 10.10 -5.87 -17.45
C PRO A 286 10.43 -7.37 -17.39
N ALA A 287 10.02 -8.14 -18.40
CA ALA A 287 10.44 -9.52 -18.54
C ALA A 287 11.96 -9.60 -18.73
N ASN A 288 12.64 -10.31 -17.84
CA ASN A 288 14.09 -10.48 -17.86
C ASN A 288 14.44 -11.82 -17.18
N SER A 289 15.30 -12.61 -17.82
CA SER A 289 15.78 -13.89 -17.27
C SER A 289 16.56 -13.73 -15.97
N ALA A 290 17.08 -12.54 -15.69
CA ALA A 290 17.77 -12.21 -14.45
C ALA A 290 16.83 -11.89 -13.28
N ASN A 291 15.51 -11.73 -13.51
CA ASN A 291 14.58 -11.42 -12.43
C ASN A 291 14.49 -12.60 -11.45
N THR A 292 14.83 -12.36 -10.19
CA THR A 292 14.79 -13.36 -9.13
C THR A 292 13.57 -13.24 -8.22
N ALA A 293 12.73 -12.22 -8.42
CA ALA A 293 11.53 -12.01 -7.63
C ALA A 293 10.43 -11.26 -8.40
N GLY A 294 9.25 -11.21 -7.82
CA GLY A 294 8.14 -10.34 -8.24
C GLY A 294 8.42 -8.86 -7.97
N SER A 295 7.67 -7.97 -8.62
CA SER A 295 7.86 -6.53 -8.47
C SER A 295 7.45 -6.04 -7.07
N GLN A 296 8.11 -4.99 -6.59
CA GLN A 296 7.96 -4.48 -5.23
C GLN A 296 6.64 -3.74 -4.98
N SER A 297 6.20 -3.74 -3.72
CA SER A 297 5.13 -2.86 -3.25
C SER A 297 5.58 -1.39 -3.15
N LEU A 298 4.64 -0.48 -2.92
CA LEU A 298 4.92 0.95 -2.78
C LEU A 298 5.85 1.30 -1.62
N ASN A 299 5.87 0.50 -0.55
CA ASN A 299 6.84 0.65 0.53
C ASN A 299 8.12 -0.17 0.33
N GLY A 300 8.35 -0.76 -0.85
CA GLY A 300 9.59 -1.45 -1.18
C GLY A 300 9.67 -2.91 -0.72
N LEU A 301 8.57 -3.50 -0.24
CA LEU A 301 8.54 -4.94 0.05
C LEU A 301 8.74 -5.72 -1.26
N VAL A 302 9.70 -6.66 -1.25
CA VAL A 302 10.00 -7.52 -2.39
C VAL A 302 8.87 -8.53 -2.64
N GLY A 303 8.55 -8.73 -3.92
CA GLY A 303 7.56 -9.72 -4.36
C GLY A 303 8.01 -11.18 -4.19
N GLY A 304 7.21 -12.11 -4.71
CA GLY A 304 7.45 -13.55 -4.59
C GLY A 304 8.77 -14.02 -5.21
N GLU A 305 9.44 -14.95 -4.55
CA GLU A 305 10.78 -15.45 -4.92
C GLU A 305 10.74 -16.36 -6.18
N SER A 306 11.81 -16.37 -6.96
CA SER A 306 11.92 -17.21 -8.17
C SER A 306 13.36 -17.63 -8.51
N THR A 307 14.35 -17.45 -7.64
CA THR A 307 15.78 -17.77 -7.90
C THR A 307 16.01 -19.26 -8.07
N ILE A 308 15.38 -20.06 -7.20
CA ILE A 308 15.61 -21.51 -7.13
C ILE A 308 14.45 -22.32 -7.72
N SER A 309 13.40 -21.68 -8.23
CA SER A 309 12.18 -22.34 -8.71
C SER A 309 12.41 -23.32 -9.86
N PHE A 310 11.83 -24.51 -9.73
CA PHE A 310 11.75 -25.54 -10.76
C PHE A 310 10.32 -25.86 -11.17
N GLU A 311 9.36 -25.83 -10.24
CA GLU A 311 7.95 -26.13 -10.54
C GLU A 311 7.09 -24.85 -10.50
N ASN A 312 7.21 -24.04 -9.44
CA ASN A 312 6.56 -22.73 -9.38
C ASN A 312 7.43 -21.69 -8.65
N ALA A 313 7.16 -20.42 -8.93
CA ALA A 313 7.63 -19.29 -8.15
C ALA A 313 6.76 -19.06 -6.91
N GLY A 314 7.31 -18.33 -5.94
CA GLY A 314 6.56 -17.85 -4.79
C GLY A 314 5.56 -16.75 -5.18
N GLY A 315 4.49 -16.63 -4.42
CA GLY A 315 3.56 -15.50 -4.49
C GLY A 315 4.03 -14.31 -3.66
N GLY A 316 3.63 -13.10 -4.04
CA GLY A 316 3.76 -11.91 -3.21
C GLY A 316 2.86 -11.97 -1.97
N THR A 317 3.13 -11.12 -0.99
CA THR A 317 2.25 -10.89 0.16
C THR A 317 1.43 -9.60 0.02
N GLY A 318 0.27 -9.59 0.68
CA GLY A 318 -0.57 -8.40 0.87
C GLY A 318 -0.19 -7.54 2.08
N HIS A 319 0.69 -8.04 2.95
CA HIS A 319 1.02 -7.38 4.21
C HIS A 319 2.22 -6.42 4.04
N PRO A 320 2.13 -5.13 4.42
CA PRO A 320 3.17 -4.14 4.14
C PRO A 320 4.53 -4.42 4.79
N PHE A 321 4.53 -5.13 5.91
CA PHE A 321 5.74 -5.58 6.64
C PHE A 321 5.86 -7.11 6.71
N GLY A 322 5.15 -7.82 5.82
CA GLY A 322 5.15 -9.28 5.77
C GLY A 322 6.36 -9.83 5.02
N ALA A 323 6.27 -11.10 4.64
CA ALA A 323 7.23 -11.75 3.76
C ALA A 323 6.47 -12.40 2.60
N SER A 324 7.03 -12.31 1.40
CA SER A 324 6.53 -13.02 0.22
C SER A 324 6.89 -14.51 0.29
N GLY A 325 6.17 -15.33 -0.48
CA GLY A 325 6.41 -16.76 -0.59
C GLY A 325 7.69 -17.08 -1.34
N ILE A 326 8.19 -18.31 -1.11
CA ILE A 326 9.40 -18.84 -1.75
C ILE A 326 9.00 -19.84 -2.83
N GLY A 327 9.74 -19.86 -3.93
CA GLY A 327 9.51 -20.84 -5.00
C GLY A 327 10.07 -22.23 -4.68
N CYS A 328 9.50 -23.25 -5.31
CA CYS A 328 9.80 -24.64 -5.05
C CYS A 328 10.83 -25.23 -6.01
N ILE A 329 11.79 -25.97 -5.45
CA ILE A 329 12.83 -26.74 -6.17
C ILE A 329 12.44 -28.19 -6.51
N GLU A 330 11.43 -28.78 -5.86
CA GLU A 330 11.13 -30.22 -5.94
C GLU A 330 9.63 -30.57 -5.90
N ARG A 331 9.18 -31.42 -6.84
CA ARG A 331 7.77 -31.76 -7.09
C ARG A 331 6.98 -32.39 -5.92
N THR A 332 7.64 -33.11 -5.00
CA THR A 332 6.93 -33.91 -3.96
C THR A 332 7.43 -33.68 -2.53
N GLY A 333 8.46 -32.87 -2.32
CA GLY A 333 9.07 -32.60 -1.00
C GLY A 333 9.00 -31.13 -0.56
N CYS A 334 8.46 -30.25 -1.40
CA CYS A 334 8.41 -28.82 -1.10
C CYS A 334 7.41 -28.48 -0.02
N THR A 335 7.94 -28.06 1.13
CA THR A 335 7.21 -27.30 2.15
C THR A 335 7.88 -25.95 2.42
N PRO A 336 8.20 -25.14 1.37
CA PRO A 336 8.77 -23.82 1.57
C PRO A 336 7.85 -23.00 2.48
N VAL A 337 8.41 -22.45 3.56
CA VAL A 337 7.65 -21.64 4.52
C VAL A 337 7.00 -20.49 3.73
N GLY A 338 5.66 -20.47 3.71
CA GLY A 338 4.92 -19.30 3.26
C GLY A 338 5.35 -18.10 4.09
N GLY A 339 5.69 -17.00 3.44
CA GLY A 339 5.91 -15.76 4.18
C GLY A 339 4.60 -15.28 4.81
N PHE A 340 4.66 -14.41 5.82
CA PHE A 340 3.46 -13.83 6.43
C PHE A 340 2.62 -13.11 5.36
N GLY A 341 1.57 -13.79 4.89
CA GLY A 341 0.65 -13.33 3.85
C GLY A 341 1.02 -13.67 2.39
N GLY A 342 2.10 -14.42 2.14
CA GLY A 342 2.53 -14.83 0.79
C GLY A 342 2.53 -16.36 0.62
N GLY A 343 1.82 -16.84 -0.41
CA GLY A 343 1.77 -18.28 -0.72
C GLY A 343 3.07 -18.76 -1.36
N SER A 344 3.60 -19.89 -0.91
CA SER A 344 4.69 -20.59 -1.61
C SER A 344 4.12 -21.59 -2.62
N GLY A 345 4.89 -21.93 -3.65
CA GLY A 345 4.47 -22.84 -4.72
C GLY A 345 5.61 -23.64 -5.26
#